data_AF-A0A8S1VD10-F1
#
_entry.id   AF-A0A8S1VD10-F1
#
_cell.length_a   1.000
_cell.length_b   1.000
_cell.length_c   1.000
_cell.angle_alpha   90.00
_cell.angle_beta   90.00
_cell.angle_gamma   90.00
#
_symmetry.space_group_name_H-M   'P 1'
#
loop_
_entity.id
_entity.type
_entity.pdbx_description
1 polymer ?
#
loop_
_entity_poly.entity_id
_entity_poly.type
_entity_poly.pdbx_seq_one_letter_code
_entity_poly.pdbx_strand_id
1 'polypeptide(L)'
;MKILLLLILLDIFELTSLPAQDANAKFSQNDLHILEERSIIRGYYKDVASASNGAVIQSARANIFARPSIDNSPLRNSLYFSDAFAPGHVYTALHQSLVVEFIQAYEINKIRFWMLDVDARVTSMQIYIVGSDRLTETMILDDFVQPGVHTLQFPDQLVSKVRFYNYGGNTINSFLSLIKIQAYYAF
;
A
#
# COMPACT_ATOMS: atom_id res chain seq x y z
N MET A 1 -7.20 49.29 44.12
CA MET A 1 -6.96 47.84 43.88
C MET A 1 -7.47 47.29 42.54
N LYS A 2 -8.26 48.02 41.73
CA LYS A 2 -8.75 47.52 40.43
C LYS A 2 -7.82 47.80 39.22
N ILE A 3 -6.94 48.80 39.32
CA ILE A 3 -6.03 49.20 38.23
C ILE A 3 -4.80 48.26 38.16
N LEU A 4 -4.33 47.75 39.30
CA LEU A 4 -3.18 46.85 39.36
C LEU A 4 -3.48 45.48 38.73
N LEU A 5 -4.74 45.03 38.77
CA LEU A 5 -5.18 43.77 38.15
C LEU A 5 -5.22 43.87 36.61
N LEU A 6 -5.46 45.07 36.07
CA LEU A 6 -5.53 45.30 34.63
C LEU A 6 -4.14 45.25 33.97
N LEU A 7 -3.12 45.75 34.67
CA LEU A 7 -1.73 45.74 34.20
C LEU A 7 -1.14 44.32 34.18
N ILE A 8 -1.43 43.50 35.20
CA ILE A 8 -0.97 42.10 35.25
C ILE A 8 -1.62 41.25 34.13
N LEU A 9 -2.86 41.57 33.73
CA LEU A 9 -3.54 40.88 32.62
C LEU A 9 -2.98 41.26 31.24
N LEU A 10 -2.45 42.47 31.08
CA LEU A 10 -1.79 42.91 29.84
C LEU A 10 -0.43 42.20 29.65
N ASP A 11 0.36 42.04 30.71
CA ASP A 11 1.64 41.32 30.65
C ASP A 11 1.47 39.82 30.32
N ILE A 12 0.39 39.18 30.80
CA ILE A 12 0.10 37.76 30.49
C ILE A 12 -0.36 37.58 29.03
N PHE A 13 -1.00 38.60 28.43
CA PHE A 13 -1.41 38.56 27.02
C PHE A 13 -0.23 38.79 26.06
N GLU A 14 0.77 39.58 26.45
CA GLU A 14 2.01 39.71 25.66
C GLU A 14 2.89 38.45 25.74
N LEU A 15 2.90 37.73 26.88
CA LEU A 15 3.64 36.47 27.02
C LEU A 15 3.00 35.25 26.34
N THR A 16 1.72 35.32 25.96
CA THR A 16 1.01 34.23 25.27
C THR A 16 0.81 34.47 23.78
N SER A 17 1.22 35.63 23.27
CA SER A 17 1.39 35.85 21.84
C SER A 17 2.85 35.64 21.43
N LEU A 18 3.32 34.39 21.60
CA LEU A 18 4.32 33.90 20.67
C LEU A 18 3.75 34.17 19.27
N PRO A 19 4.42 34.95 18.40
CA PRO A 19 3.99 35.01 17.02
C PRO A 19 3.93 33.55 16.56
N ALA A 20 2.80 33.16 15.99
CA ALA A 20 2.71 31.94 15.21
C ALA A 20 3.76 32.08 14.10
N GLN A 21 5.00 31.67 14.40
CA GLN A 21 6.10 31.65 13.45
C GLN A 21 5.72 30.61 12.41
N ASP A 22 5.30 31.16 11.27
CA ASP A 22 5.16 30.52 9.98
C ASP A 22 4.08 29.45 9.80
N ALA A 23 2.82 29.83 10.06
CA ALA A 23 1.71 29.30 9.24
C ALA A 23 1.76 29.80 7.77
N ASN A 24 2.67 30.73 7.47
CA ASN A 24 2.92 31.32 6.15
C ASN A 24 4.39 31.12 5.70
N ALA A 25 5.02 29.99 6.04
CA ALA A 25 6.27 29.61 5.38
C ALA A 25 6.02 29.62 3.86
N LYS A 26 6.50 30.67 3.17
CA LYS A 26 6.48 30.72 1.72
C LYS A 26 7.50 29.69 1.26
N PHE A 27 7.02 28.52 0.87
CA PHE A 27 7.85 27.52 0.21
C PHE A 27 8.63 28.21 -0.92
N SER A 28 9.95 28.02 -0.94
CA SER A 28 10.75 28.51 -2.06
C SER A 28 10.36 27.72 -3.32
N GLN A 29 10.66 28.27 -4.50
CA GLN A 29 10.47 27.52 -5.75
C GLN A 29 11.24 26.20 -5.75
N ASN A 30 12.39 26.16 -5.07
CA ASN A 30 13.18 24.94 -4.91
C ASN A 30 12.47 23.91 -4.02
N ASP A 31 11.84 24.35 -2.92
CA ASP A 31 11.08 23.44 -2.05
C ASP A 31 9.88 22.84 -2.78
N LEU A 32 9.18 23.66 -3.56
CA LEU A 32 8.07 23.20 -4.39
C LEU A 32 8.54 22.18 -5.43
N HIS A 33 9.68 22.42 -6.07
CA HIS A 33 10.27 21.50 -7.03
C HIS A 33 10.66 20.16 -6.37
N ILE A 34 11.32 20.19 -5.21
CA ILE A 34 11.68 18.99 -4.44
C ILE A 34 10.42 18.21 -4.05
N LEU A 35 9.36 18.90 -3.62
CA LEU A 35 8.08 18.26 -3.27
C LEU A 35 7.43 17.62 -4.49
N GLU A 36 7.49 18.27 -5.65
CA GLU A 36 6.98 17.73 -6.90
C GLU A 36 7.74 16.48 -7.33
N GLU A 37 9.08 16.53 -7.35
CA GLU A 37 9.92 15.37 -7.67
C GLU A 37 9.67 14.19 -6.73
N ARG A 38 9.58 14.47 -5.42
CA ARG A 38 9.23 13.45 -4.41
C ARG A 38 7.83 12.89 -4.64
N SER A 39 6.87 13.70 -5.05
CA SER A 39 5.53 13.21 -5.35
C SER A 39 5.53 12.24 -6.53
N ILE A 40 6.34 12.47 -7.56
CA ILE A 40 6.47 11.59 -8.73
C ILE A 40 7.01 10.22 -8.32
N ILE A 41 8.11 10.17 -7.58
CA ILE A 41 8.69 8.90 -7.10
C ILE A 41 7.76 8.19 -6.10
N ARG A 42 6.84 8.90 -5.45
CA ARG A 42 5.80 8.32 -4.58
C ARG A 42 4.50 7.98 -5.31
N GLY A 43 4.48 8.04 -6.64
CA GLY A 43 3.31 7.75 -7.45
C GLY A 43 2.14 8.69 -7.20
N TYR A 44 2.43 9.96 -6.91
CA TYR A 44 1.47 10.98 -6.50
C TYR A 44 0.59 10.56 -5.32
N TYR A 45 1.12 9.72 -4.42
CA TYR A 45 0.40 9.18 -3.27
C TYR A 45 -0.82 8.32 -3.65
N LYS A 46 -0.83 7.77 -4.87
CA LYS A 46 -1.88 6.89 -5.39
C LYS A 46 -1.42 5.43 -5.43
N ASP A 47 -2.37 4.53 -5.68
CA ASP A 47 -2.13 3.09 -5.83
C ASP A 47 -1.24 2.80 -7.05
N VAL A 48 0.05 2.57 -6.80
CA VAL A 48 1.03 2.26 -7.85
C VAL A 48 0.97 0.80 -8.32
N ALA A 49 0.27 -0.07 -7.58
CA ALA A 49 0.00 -1.44 -7.99
C ALA A 49 -1.22 -1.53 -8.93
N SER A 50 -1.86 -0.41 -9.29
CA SER A 50 -2.98 -0.41 -10.22
C SER A 50 -2.57 -0.67 -11.67
N ALA A 51 -3.40 -1.41 -12.40
CA ALA A 51 -3.29 -1.60 -13.84
C ALA A 51 -3.34 -0.27 -14.61
N SER A 52 -4.12 0.73 -14.17
CA SER A 52 -4.12 2.05 -14.82
C SER A 52 -2.86 2.86 -14.56
N ASN A 53 -2.07 2.47 -13.55
CA ASN A 53 -0.74 3.02 -13.31
C ASN A 53 0.36 2.19 -14.01
N GLY A 54 -0.02 1.25 -14.88
CA GLY A 54 0.91 0.44 -15.66
C GLY A 54 1.52 -0.75 -14.91
N ALA A 55 1.03 -1.07 -13.71
CA ALA A 55 1.49 -2.27 -13.00
C ALA A 55 1.05 -3.55 -13.73
N VAL A 56 1.92 -4.56 -13.69
CA VAL A 56 1.69 -5.85 -14.36
C VAL A 56 1.94 -7.01 -13.40
N ILE A 57 1.27 -8.14 -13.63
CA ILE A 57 1.52 -9.37 -12.89
C ILE A 57 2.58 -10.17 -13.66
N GLN A 58 3.83 -10.05 -13.26
CA GLN A 58 4.97 -10.70 -13.93
C GLN A 58 4.81 -12.24 -13.94
N SER A 59 4.20 -12.80 -12.90
CA SER A 59 3.94 -14.24 -12.78
C SER A 59 2.56 -14.67 -13.26
N ALA A 60 1.87 -13.88 -14.11
CA ALA A 60 0.50 -14.19 -14.55
C ALA A 60 0.37 -15.59 -15.17
N ARG A 61 1.36 -16.05 -15.92
CA ARG A 61 1.36 -17.38 -16.55
C ARG A 61 1.40 -18.56 -15.57
N ALA A 62 1.86 -18.32 -14.34
CA ALA A 62 1.93 -19.33 -13.29
C ALA A 62 0.70 -19.33 -12.37
N ASN A 63 -0.15 -18.31 -12.46
CA ASN A 63 -1.30 -18.11 -11.58
C ASN A 63 -2.61 -18.36 -12.33
N ILE A 64 -3.66 -18.73 -11.59
CA ILE A 64 -4.99 -18.97 -12.16
C ILE A 64 -5.89 -17.78 -11.81
N PHE A 65 -6.48 -17.14 -12.82
CA PHE A 65 -7.39 -16.03 -12.60
C PHE A 65 -8.84 -16.52 -12.72
N ALA A 66 -9.61 -16.38 -11.65
CA ALA A 66 -10.96 -16.94 -11.54
C ALA A 66 -12.06 -15.87 -11.53
N ARG A 67 -13.23 -16.27 -12.04
CA ARG A 67 -14.58 -15.63 -12.08
C ARG A 67 -14.70 -14.17 -11.58
N PRO A 68 -15.37 -13.24 -12.28
CA PRO A 68 -16.06 -13.35 -13.58
C PRO A 68 -15.17 -12.99 -14.78
N SER A 69 -15.72 -13.11 -15.99
CA SER A 69 -15.08 -12.94 -17.30
C SER A 69 -14.60 -11.51 -17.66
N ILE A 70 -14.75 -10.54 -16.75
CA ILE A 70 -14.28 -9.17 -16.94
C ILE A 70 -13.38 -8.82 -15.74
N ASP A 71 -12.11 -8.52 -16.05
CA ASP A 71 -11.06 -8.01 -15.15
C ASP A 71 -10.92 -8.71 -13.79
N ASN A 72 -10.47 -9.98 -13.82
CA ASN A 72 -10.14 -10.79 -12.66
C ASN A 72 -8.76 -10.47 -12.04
N SER A 73 -8.11 -9.41 -12.51
CA SER A 73 -6.81 -8.98 -11.99
C SER A 73 -6.95 -8.34 -10.60
N PRO A 74 -6.11 -8.71 -9.61
CA PRO A 74 -6.02 -7.98 -8.35
C PRO A 74 -5.49 -6.55 -8.50
N LEU A 75 -5.08 -6.14 -9.70
CA LEU A 75 -4.58 -4.78 -9.99
C LEU A 75 -5.67 -3.83 -10.48
N ARG A 76 -6.93 -4.29 -10.62
CA ARG A 76 -8.04 -3.45 -11.09
C ARG A 76 -8.27 -2.24 -10.18
N ASN A 77 -8.76 -1.14 -10.76
CA ASN A 77 -9.01 0.11 -10.03
C ASN A 77 -10.16 0.01 -9.03
N SER A 78 -11.17 -0.77 -9.35
CA SER A 78 -12.39 -0.87 -8.56
C SER A 78 -12.81 -2.32 -8.40
N LEU A 79 -13.36 -2.62 -7.23
CA LEU A 79 -13.93 -3.91 -6.94
C LEU A 79 -15.39 -3.90 -7.34
N TYR A 80 -15.75 -4.83 -8.20
CA TYR A 80 -17.12 -5.03 -8.62
C TYR A 80 -17.41 -6.52 -8.62
N PHE A 81 -18.68 -6.84 -8.38
CA PHE A 81 -19.22 -8.19 -8.39
C PHE A 81 -20.15 -8.22 -9.60
N SER A 82 -19.78 -8.96 -10.64
CA SER A 82 -20.65 -9.07 -11.83
C SER A 82 -21.67 -10.20 -11.72
N ASP A 83 -21.56 -11.04 -10.68
CA ASP A 83 -22.53 -12.06 -10.31
C ASP A 83 -22.80 -12.01 -8.80
N ALA A 84 -23.78 -12.78 -8.34
CA ALA A 84 -24.16 -12.87 -6.93
C ALA A 84 -23.18 -13.68 -6.06
N PHE A 85 -22.13 -14.27 -6.65
CA PHE A 85 -21.42 -15.40 -6.03
C PHE A 85 -19.97 -15.11 -5.65
N ALA A 86 -19.19 -14.29 -6.38
CA ALA A 86 -17.85 -13.89 -5.92
C ALA A 86 -17.20 -12.74 -6.75
N PRO A 87 -16.26 -11.97 -6.18
CA PRO A 87 -15.45 -11.03 -6.95
C PRO A 87 -14.32 -11.76 -7.70
N GLY A 88 -13.86 -11.13 -8.79
CA GLY A 88 -12.62 -11.49 -9.50
C GLY A 88 -11.44 -11.64 -8.55
N HIS A 89 -10.71 -12.75 -8.66
CA HIS A 89 -9.52 -12.99 -7.85
C HIS A 89 -8.50 -13.86 -8.59
N VAL A 90 -7.27 -13.82 -8.07
CA VAL A 90 -6.18 -14.69 -8.52
C VAL A 90 -5.90 -15.76 -7.48
N TYR A 91 -5.78 -17.00 -7.93
CA TYR A 91 -5.29 -18.14 -7.17
C TYR A 91 -3.79 -18.33 -7.41
N THR A 92 -3.04 -18.42 -6.31
CA THR A 92 -1.63 -18.76 -6.29
C THR A 92 -1.47 -20.08 -5.53
N ALA A 93 -1.02 -21.13 -6.22
CA ALA A 93 -0.88 -22.45 -5.62
C ALA A 93 0.23 -22.50 -4.57
N LEU A 94 0.27 -23.59 -3.81
CA LEU A 94 1.32 -23.85 -2.83
C LEU A 94 2.70 -23.81 -3.51
N HIS A 95 3.65 -23.15 -2.86
CA HIS A 95 5.01 -22.89 -3.36
C HIS A 95 5.09 -22.05 -4.63
N GLN A 96 4.02 -21.30 -4.97
CA GLN A 96 4.04 -20.32 -6.05
C GLN A 96 3.98 -18.89 -5.54
N SER A 97 4.29 -17.96 -6.44
CA SER A 97 4.23 -16.53 -6.15
C SER A 97 3.34 -15.76 -7.12
N LEU A 98 2.64 -14.78 -6.58
CA LEU A 98 2.13 -13.64 -7.33
C LEU A 98 3.16 -12.51 -7.25
N VAL A 99 3.72 -12.12 -8.40
CA VAL A 99 4.70 -11.04 -8.51
C VAL A 99 4.07 -9.89 -9.25
N VAL A 100 3.91 -8.76 -8.56
CA VAL A 100 3.43 -7.50 -9.12
C VAL A 100 4.64 -6.63 -9.41
N GLU A 101 4.79 -6.22 -10.66
CA GLU A 101 5.86 -5.37 -11.14
C GLU A 101 5.30 -3.98 -11.46
N PHE A 102 5.96 -2.95 -10.96
CA PHE A 102 5.60 -1.56 -11.20
C PHE A 102 6.29 -1.03 -12.47
N ILE A 103 5.71 0.00 -13.09
CA ILE A 103 6.25 0.63 -14.32
C ILE A 103 7.62 1.28 -14.09
N GLN A 104 7.87 1.74 -12.87
CA GLN A 104 9.15 2.25 -12.38
C GLN A 104 9.30 1.89 -10.90
N ALA A 105 10.49 2.12 -10.32
CA ALA A 105 10.63 2.05 -8.87
C ALA A 105 9.88 3.21 -8.22
N TYR A 106 9.08 2.91 -7.19
CA TYR A 106 8.35 3.89 -6.41
C TYR A 106 8.79 3.85 -4.95
N GLU A 107 8.90 5.02 -4.31
CA GLU A 107 9.07 5.15 -2.87
C GLU A 107 7.70 4.87 -2.24
N ILE A 108 7.54 3.71 -1.62
CA ILE A 108 6.31 3.28 -0.95
C ILE A 108 6.63 2.76 0.45
N ASN A 109 5.63 2.75 1.31
CA ASN A 109 5.76 2.29 2.70
C ASN A 109 4.52 1.51 3.19
N LYS A 110 3.49 1.39 2.35
CA LYS A 110 2.23 0.75 2.68
C LYS A 110 1.78 -0.17 1.54
N ILE A 111 1.44 -1.40 1.91
CA ILE A 111 0.77 -2.35 1.03
C ILE A 111 -0.56 -2.75 1.69
N ARG A 112 -1.64 -2.68 0.92
CA ARG A 112 -2.96 -3.15 1.35
C ARG A 112 -3.41 -4.23 0.38
N PHE A 113 -3.88 -5.35 0.91
CA PHE A 113 -4.33 -6.47 0.09
C PHE A 113 -5.58 -7.10 0.68
N TRP A 114 -6.40 -7.68 -0.19
CA TRP A 114 -7.63 -8.36 0.21
C TRP A 114 -7.57 -9.82 -0.20
N MET A 115 -7.63 -10.69 0.80
CA MET A 115 -7.74 -12.13 0.64
C MET A 115 -9.19 -12.60 0.62
N LEU A 116 -9.49 -13.47 -0.34
CA LEU A 116 -10.73 -14.25 -0.37
C LEU A 116 -10.45 -15.63 0.23
N ASP A 117 -11.43 -16.18 0.93
CA ASP A 117 -11.57 -17.62 0.97
C ASP A 117 -13.03 -18.01 1.11
N VAL A 118 -13.37 -19.17 0.57
CA VAL A 118 -14.74 -19.72 0.56
C VAL A 118 -14.98 -20.75 1.66
N ASP A 119 -13.91 -21.27 2.31
CA ASP A 119 -13.99 -22.38 3.28
C ASP A 119 -13.25 -22.09 4.62
N ALA A 120 -13.06 -20.82 4.98
CA ALA A 120 -12.34 -20.38 6.20
C ALA A 120 -10.89 -20.93 6.37
N ARG A 121 -10.16 -21.03 5.27
CA ARG A 121 -8.75 -21.44 5.17
C ARG A 121 -7.82 -20.30 5.60
N VAL A 122 -6.73 -20.69 6.24
CA VAL A 122 -5.61 -19.83 6.63
C VAL A 122 -4.45 -20.13 5.70
N THR A 123 -3.88 -19.08 5.11
CA THR A 123 -2.71 -19.21 4.23
C THR A 123 -1.46 -18.81 5.00
N SER A 124 -0.42 -19.64 4.98
CA SER A 124 0.92 -19.23 5.40
C SER A 124 1.60 -18.55 4.23
N MET A 125 1.87 -17.25 4.36
CA MET A 125 2.40 -16.44 3.27
C MET A 125 3.54 -15.54 3.70
N GLN A 126 4.47 -15.35 2.77
CA GLN A 126 5.54 -14.37 2.88
C GLN A 126 5.31 -13.26 1.85
N ILE A 127 5.54 -12.02 2.24
CA ILE A 127 5.52 -10.87 1.32
C ILE A 127 6.91 -10.28 1.26
N TYR A 128 7.41 -10.09 0.04
CA TYR A 128 8.69 -9.46 -0.24
C TYR A 128 8.48 -8.20 -1.08
N ILE A 129 9.30 -7.20 -0.81
CA ILE A 129 9.51 -6.07 -1.72
C ILE A 129 10.85 -6.27 -2.42
N VAL A 130 10.91 -5.89 -3.69
CA VAL A 130 12.14 -5.93 -4.49
C VAL A 130 12.60 -4.50 -4.72
N GLY A 131 13.86 -4.20 -4.41
CA GLY A 131 14.45 -2.88 -4.52
C GLY A 131 14.45 -2.30 -5.95
N SER A 132 14.89 -1.05 -6.08
CA SER A 132 15.05 -0.37 -7.38
C SER A 132 16.06 -1.06 -8.31
N ASP A 133 17.02 -1.81 -7.75
CA ASP A 133 17.96 -2.66 -8.47
C ASP A 133 17.31 -3.91 -9.11
N ARG A 134 16.03 -4.16 -8.82
CA ARG A 134 15.23 -5.30 -9.30
C ARG A 134 15.77 -6.68 -8.87
N LEU A 135 16.68 -6.72 -7.90
CA LEU A 135 17.37 -7.93 -7.46
C LEU A 135 17.26 -8.12 -5.94
N THR A 136 17.43 -7.05 -5.16
CA THR A 136 17.43 -7.13 -3.70
C THR A 136 16.02 -7.36 -3.19
N GLU A 137 15.73 -8.55 -2.66
CA GLU A 137 14.48 -8.86 -1.99
C GLU A 137 14.58 -8.58 -0.48
N THR A 138 13.57 -7.90 0.07
CA THR A 138 13.41 -7.70 1.52
C THR A 138 12.07 -8.26 1.95
N MET A 139 12.08 -9.15 2.93
CA MET A 139 10.85 -9.72 3.49
C MET A 139 10.20 -8.70 4.42
N ILE A 140 8.92 -8.43 4.21
CA ILE A 140 8.14 -7.48 5.01
C ILE A 140 6.99 -8.15 5.76
N LEU A 141 6.68 -9.41 5.46
CA LEU A 141 5.74 -10.25 6.20
C LEU A 141 6.15 -11.71 6.10
N ASP A 142 6.01 -12.43 7.21
CA ASP A 142 5.99 -13.89 7.28
C ASP A 142 4.98 -14.29 8.36
N ASP A 143 3.77 -14.69 7.94
CA ASP A 143 2.68 -14.96 8.88
C ASP A 143 1.59 -15.89 8.32
N PHE A 144 0.71 -16.34 9.21
CA PHE A 144 -0.57 -16.97 8.92
C PHE A 144 -1.64 -15.92 8.69
N VAL A 145 -2.07 -15.76 7.45
CA VAL A 145 -3.01 -14.72 7.06
C VAL A 145 -4.40 -15.31 6.81
N GLN A 146 -5.36 -14.81 7.57
CA GLN A 146 -6.79 -15.13 7.47
C GLN A 146 -7.43 -14.43 6.27
N PRO A 147 -8.60 -14.87 5.78
CA PRO A 147 -9.36 -14.14 4.77
C PRO A 147 -9.76 -12.74 5.27
N GLY A 148 -9.80 -11.75 4.38
CA GLY A 148 -10.11 -10.36 4.74
C GLY A 148 -9.12 -9.33 4.20
N VAL A 149 -9.29 -8.09 4.63
CA VAL A 149 -8.47 -6.95 4.19
C VAL A 149 -7.34 -6.72 5.18
N HIS A 150 -6.12 -6.74 4.68
CA HIS A 150 -4.89 -6.58 5.45
C HIS A 150 -4.14 -5.34 4.99
N THR A 151 -3.52 -4.66 5.94
CA THR A 151 -2.67 -3.49 5.68
C THR A 151 -1.34 -3.70 6.38
N LEU A 152 -0.26 -3.55 5.62
CA LEU A 152 1.11 -3.72 6.06
C LEU A 152 1.85 -2.41 5.87
N GLN A 153 2.45 -1.92 6.96
CA GLN A 153 3.34 -0.77 6.97
C GLN A 153 4.78 -1.26 7.11
N PHE A 154 5.69 -0.67 6.35
CA PHE A 154 7.13 -0.93 6.41
C PHE A 154 7.88 0.40 6.23
N PRO A 155 9.22 0.44 6.47
CA PRO A 155 10.00 1.66 6.26
C PRO A 155 9.94 2.16 4.81
N ASP A 156 10.07 3.48 4.62
CA ASP A 156 10.10 4.11 3.29
C ASP A 156 11.21 3.48 2.43
N GLN A 157 10.83 2.89 1.30
CA GLN A 157 11.77 2.20 0.43
C GLN A 157 11.40 2.36 -1.05
N LEU A 158 12.42 2.48 -1.91
CA LEU A 158 12.25 2.38 -3.35
C LEU A 158 12.03 0.92 -3.76
N VAL A 159 10.82 0.63 -4.25
CA VAL A 159 10.35 -0.71 -4.59
C VAL A 159 10.00 -0.76 -6.08
N SER A 160 10.49 -1.78 -6.78
CA SER A 160 10.15 -2.08 -8.18
C SER A 160 9.15 -3.23 -8.33
N LYS A 161 9.09 -4.14 -7.35
CA LYS A 161 8.15 -5.26 -7.34
C LYS A 161 7.68 -5.61 -5.93
N VAL A 162 6.51 -6.23 -5.86
CA VAL A 162 6.00 -6.89 -4.65
C VAL A 162 5.73 -8.36 -4.99
N ARG A 163 6.23 -9.27 -4.16
CA ARG A 163 6.06 -10.71 -4.31
C ARG A 163 5.28 -11.27 -3.13
N PHE A 164 4.13 -11.85 -3.42
CA PHE A 164 3.32 -12.63 -2.47
C PHE A 164 3.63 -14.10 -2.70
N TYR A 165 4.21 -14.78 -1.72
CA TYR A 165 4.60 -16.17 -1.79
C TYR A 165 3.73 -17.02 -0.88
N ASN A 166 3.09 -18.03 -1.44
CA ASN A 166 2.29 -19.00 -0.70
C ASN A 166 3.20 -20.17 -0.32
N TYR A 167 3.50 -20.33 0.96
CA TYR A 167 4.39 -21.41 1.42
C TYR A 167 3.68 -22.47 2.25
N GLY A 168 2.40 -22.28 2.58
CA GLY A 168 1.66 -23.24 3.39
C GLY A 168 0.24 -22.79 3.74
N GLY A 169 -0.33 -23.49 4.71
CA GLY A 169 -1.59 -23.14 5.33
C GLY A 169 -2.15 -24.27 6.17
N ASN A 170 -3.38 -24.11 6.64
CA ASN A 170 -4.03 -25.08 7.53
C ASN A 170 -4.75 -26.23 6.81
N THR A 171 -4.69 -26.30 5.48
CA THR A 171 -5.36 -27.35 4.68
C THR A 171 -4.43 -27.94 3.62
N ILE A 172 -4.76 -29.13 3.12
CA ILE A 172 -3.98 -29.82 2.06
C ILE A 172 -4.02 -29.04 0.73
N ASN A 173 -5.11 -28.30 0.48
CA ASN A 173 -5.31 -27.47 -0.72
C ASN A 173 -5.26 -25.98 -0.37
N SER A 174 -4.15 -25.54 0.24
CA SER A 174 -3.94 -24.14 0.60
C SER A 174 -3.55 -23.29 -0.61
N PHE A 175 -4.55 -22.73 -1.28
CA PHE A 175 -4.38 -21.68 -2.29
C PHE A 175 -4.45 -20.30 -1.64
N LEU A 176 -3.48 -19.44 -1.97
CA LEU A 176 -3.59 -18.01 -1.70
C LEU A 176 -4.54 -17.40 -2.74
N SER A 177 -5.61 -16.74 -2.29
CA SER A 177 -6.58 -16.09 -3.18
C SER A 177 -6.61 -14.58 -2.94
N LEU A 178 -6.19 -13.79 -3.92
CA LEU A 178 -6.10 -12.33 -3.80
C LEU A 178 -7.13 -11.64 -4.68
N ILE A 179 -7.96 -10.81 -4.06
CA ILE A 179 -9.00 -10.00 -4.73
C ILE A 179 -8.40 -8.67 -5.18
N LYS A 180 -7.61 -8.00 -4.33
CA LYS A 180 -7.09 -6.65 -4.57
C LYS A 180 -5.71 -6.51 -3.96
N ILE A 181 -4.84 -5.80 -4.66
CA ILE A 181 -3.57 -5.33 -4.14
C ILE A 181 -3.52 -3.82 -4.38
N GLN A 182 -3.02 -3.10 -3.39
CA GLN A 182 -2.71 -1.69 -3.44
C GLN A 182 -1.33 -1.47 -2.84
N ALA A 183 -0.53 -0.61 -3.45
CA ALA A 183 0.75 -0.19 -2.92
C ALA A 183 0.88 1.32 -3.07
N TYR A 184 1.25 2.02 -2.00
CA TYR A 184 1.31 3.49 -2.02
C TYR A 184 2.18 4.02 -0.87
N TYR A 185 2.57 5.28 -1.00
CA TYR A 185 3.15 6.04 0.10
C TYR A 185 2.04 6.62 0.98
N ALA A 186 2.14 6.46 2.29
CA ALA A 186 1.24 7.07 3.27
C ALA A 186 2.04 7.76 4.39
N PHE A 187 1.53 8.91 4.85
CA PHE A 187 2.06 9.65 6.00
C PHE A 187 1.69 8.98 7.34
#